data_AF-A0A1G8WRS4-F1
#
_entry.id   AF-A0A1G8WRS4-F1
#
_cell.length_a   1.000
_cell.length_b   1.000
_cell.length_c   1.000
_cell.angle_alpha   90.00
_cell.angle_beta   90.00
_cell.angle_gamma   90.00
#
_symmetry.space_group_name_H-M   'P 1'
#
loop_
_entity.id
_entity.type
_entity.pdbx_description
1 polymer ?
#
loop_
_entity_poly.entity_id
_entity_poly.type
_entity_poly.pdbx_seq_one_letter_code
_entity_poly.pdbx_strand_id
1 'polypeptide(L)' 'MVCVYMNNQAEIGLLTERISNKRKELYLLADAKGLASREVLQCSKELDKLIFLLQRIKYQLKEKQE' A
#
# COMPACT_ATOMS: atom_id res chain seq x y z
N MET A 1 1.59 27.05 -9.91
CA MET A 1 1.70 26.10 -8.78
C MET A 1 0.78 24.87 -8.95
N VAL A 2 0.66 24.32 -10.18
CA VAL A 2 -0.33 23.26 -10.51
C VAL A 2 0.32 21.89 -10.74
N CYS A 3 1.62 21.85 -11.08
CA CYS A 3 2.33 20.62 -11.45
C CYS A 3 2.62 19.64 -10.29
N VAL A 4 2.49 20.06 -9.02
CA VAL A 4 2.77 19.16 -7.87
C VAL A 4 1.55 18.27 -7.55
N TYR A 5 0.34 18.72 -7.84
CA TYR A 5 -0.89 17.99 -7.50
C TYR A 5 -1.20 16.83 -8.45
N MET A 6 -0.74 16.89 -9.70
CA MET A 6 -1.01 15.84 -10.70
C MET A 6 -0.18 14.56 -10.50
N ASN A 7 1.00 14.65 -9.88
CA ASN A 7 1.82 13.47 -9.57
C ASN A 7 1.29 12.66 -8.39
N ASN A 8 0.75 13.33 -7.37
CA ASN A 8 0.38 12.65 -6.12
C ASN A 8 -0.89 11.79 -6.25
N GLN A 9 -1.83 12.19 -7.11
CA GLN A 9 -3.06 11.40 -7.35
C GLN A 9 -2.75 10.10 -8.11
N ALA A 10 -1.90 10.18 -9.13
CA ALA A 10 -1.42 9.00 -9.86
C ALA A 10 -0.63 8.06 -8.94
N GLU A 11 0.24 8.61 -8.10
CA GLU A 11 1.01 7.82 -7.11
C GLU A 11 0.11 7.14 -6.08
N ILE A 12 -0.92 7.83 -5.57
CA ILE A 12 -1.94 7.23 -4.70
C ILE A 12 -2.70 6.11 -5.41
N GLY A 13 -3.08 6.31 -6.67
CA GLY A 13 -3.73 5.30 -7.50
C GLY A 13 -2.89 4.03 -7.63
N LEU A 14 -1.63 4.20 -8.01
CA LEU A 14 -0.66 3.09 -8.16
C LEU A 14 -0.42 2.36 -6.84
N LEU A 15 -0.26 3.09 -5.73
CA LEU A 15 -0.11 2.47 -4.40
C LEU A 15 -1.36 1.69 -3.98
N THR A 16 -2.55 2.24 -4.26
CA THR A 16 -3.82 1.58 -3.94
C THR A 16 -4.00 0.29 -4.73
N GLU A 17 -3.68 0.31 -6.03
CA GLU A 17 -3.69 -0.89 -6.87
C GLU A 17 -2.68 -1.93 -6.36
N ARG A 18 -1.46 -1.50 -6.05
CA ARG A 18 -0.41 -2.39 -5.53
C ARG A 18 -0.81 -3.02 -4.19
N ILE A 19 -1.46 -2.27 -3.29
CA ILE A 19 -2.03 -2.78 -2.04
C ILE A 19 -3.11 -3.83 -2.32
N SER A 20 -4.01 -3.55 -3.27
CA SER A 20 -5.07 -4.49 -3.67
C SER A 20 -4.50 -5.81 -4.18
N ASN A 21 -3.49 -5.74 -5.06
CA ASN A 21 -2.81 -6.92 -5.59
C ASN A 21 -2.07 -7.69 -4.48
N LYS A 22 -1.38 -6.97 -3.58
CA LYS A 22 -0.66 -7.60 -2.46
C LYS A 22 -1.60 -8.27 -1.44
N ARG A 23 -2.82 -7.74 -1.25
CA ARG A 23 -3.87 -8.41 -0.45
C ARG A 23 -4.29 -9.73 -1.07
N LYS A 24 -4.53 -9.75 -2.39
CA LYS A 24 -4.87 -10.99 -3.11
C LYS A 24 -3.74 -12.01 -2.99
N GLU A 25 -2.50 -11.59 -3.17
CA GLU A 25 -1.31 -12.44 -3.00
C GLU A 25 -1.25 -13.03 -1.57
N LEU A 26 -1.47 -12.20 -0.55
CA LEU A 26 -1.47 -12.65 0.84
C LEU A 26 -2.55 -13.69 1.11
N TYR A 27 -3.77 -13.51 0.60
CA TYR A 27 -4.85 -14.49 0.74
C TYR A 27 -4.52 -15.81 0.07
N LEU A 28 -3.96 -15.77 -1.16
CA LEU A 28 -3.53 -16.98 -1.87
C LEU A 28 -2.41 -17.71 -1.13
N LEU A 29 -1.44 -16.98 -0.59
CA LEU A 29 -0.36 -17.56 0.22
C LEU A 29 -0.86 -18.15 1.53
N ALA A 30 -1.81 -17.47 2.20
CA ALA A 30 -2.41 -17.93 3.44
C ALA A 30 -3.19 -19.24 3.23
N ASP A 31 -3.93 -19.32 2.13
CA ASP A 31 -4.69 -20.52 1.75
C ASP A 31 -3.74 -21.69 1.41
N ALA A 32 -2.67 -21.42 0.64
CA ALA A 32 -1.76 -22.46 0.17
C ALA A 32 -0.76 -22.95 1.24
N LYS A 33 -0.28 -22.07 2.13
CA LYS A 33 0.85 -22.36 3.04
C LYS A 33 0.50 -22.25 4.52
N GLY A 34 -0.68 -21.74 4.86
CA GLY A 34 -1.08 -21.45 6.23
C GLY A 34 -0.54 -20.13 6.76
N LEU A 35 -1.29 -19.57 7.72
CA LEU A 35 -1.10 -18.20 8.25
C LEU A 35 0.26 -17.96 8.90
N ALA A 36 0.86 -18.99 9.51
CA ALA A 36 2.13 -18.88 10.22
C ALA A 36 3.36 -19.17 9.33
N SER A 37 3.17 -19.42 8.03
CA SER A 37 4.30 -19.64 7.12
C SER A 37 5.14 -18.38 6.98
N ARG A 38 6.46 -18.57 6.81
CA ARG A 38 7.41 -17.47 6.67
C ARG A 38 7.03 -16.55 5.51
N GLU A 39 6.53 -17.12 4.43
CA GLU A 39 6.13 -16.42 3.22
C GLU A 39 4.89 -15.55 3.44
N VAL A 40 3.89 -16.04 4.17
CA VAL A 40 2.70 -15.26 4.54
C VAL A 40 3.09 -14.10 5.46
N LEU A 41 3.94 -14.36 6.46
CA LEU A 41 4.44 -13.32 7.36
C LEU A 41 5.25 -12.26 6.62
N GLN A 42 6.08 -12.67 5.65
CA GLN A 42 6.83 -11.74 4.81
C GLN A 42 5.89 -10.91 3.91
N CYS A 43 4.93 -11.55 3.26
CA CYS A 43 3.96 -10.87 2.42
C CYS A 43 3.11 -9.87 3.22
N SER A 44 2.74 -10.21 4.45
CA SER A 44 2.05 -9.30 5.38
C SER A 44 2.90 -8.06 5.69
N LYS A 45 4.18 -8.23 6.04
CA LYS A 45 5.09 -7.12 6.31
C LYS A 45 5.26 -6.19 5.10
N GLU A 46 5.28 -6.74 3.89
CA GLU A 46 5.35 -5.94 2.66
C GLU A 46 4.06 -5.16 2.41
N LEU A 47 2.90 -5.78 2.68
CA LEU A 47 1.61 -5.11 2.62
C LEU A 47 1.53 -3.93 3.61
N ASP A 48 1.99 -4.12 4.84
CA ASP A 48 2.01 -3.07 5.87
C ASP A 48 2.86 -1.87 5.44
N LYS A 49 4.02 -2.12 4.82
CA LYS A 49 4.88 -1.05 4.27
C LYS A 49 4.14 -0.23 3.21
N LEU A 50 3.41 -0.88 2.31
CA LEU A 50 2.64 -0.19 1.27
C LEU A 50 1.52 0.66 1.87
N ILE A 51 0.80 0.13 2.87
CA ILE A 51 -0.25 0.85 3.58
C ILE A 51 0.34 2.07 4.30
N PHE A 52 1.46 1.90 4.98
CA PHE A 52 2.16 2.99 5.67
C PHE A 52 2.57 4.10 4.70
N LEU A 53 3.14 3.76 3.53
CA LEU A 53 3.49 4.75 2.51
C LEU A 53 2.27 5.53 2.02
N LEU A 54 1.16 4.83 1.75
CA LEU A 54 -0.09 5.47 1.34
C LEU A 54 -0.62 6.43 2.42
N GLN A 55 -0.61 6.00 3.68
CA GLN A 55 -1.04 6.83 4.81
C GLN A 55 -0.16 8.07 4.96
N ARG A 56 1.16 7.93 4.83
CA ARG A 56 2.11 9.04 4.90
C ARG A 56 1.85 10.07 3.80
N ILE A 57 1.65 9.64 2.55
CA ILE A 57 1.34 10.55 1.44
C ILE A 57 0.01 11.28 1.69
N LYS A 58 -1.03 10.54 2.12
CA LYS A 58 -2.33 11.15 2.46
C LYS A 58 -2.21 12.18 3.58
N TYR A 59 -1.40 11.91 4.60
CA TYR A 59 -1.16 12.83 5.70
C TYR A 59 -0.46 14.11 5.22
N GLN A 60 0.61 13.99 4.44
CA GLN A 60 1.33 15.13 3.86
C GLN A 60 0.46 15.99 2.94
N LEU A 61 -0.52 15.40 2.24
CA LEU A 61 -1.47 16.15 1.44
C LEU A 61 -2.47 16.94 2.29
N LYS A 62 -2.83 16.41 3.47
CA LYS A 62 -3.73 17.08 4.40
C LYS A 62 -3.05 18.29 5.06
N GLU A 63 -1.81 18.14 5.53
CA GLU A 63 -1.05 19.23 6.15
C GLU A 63 -0.77 20.41 5.20
N LYS A 64 -0.78 20.19 3.88
CA LYS A 64 -0.58 21.27 2.88
C LYS A 64 -1.83 22.10 2.59
N GLN A 65 -2.97 21.76 3.19
CA GLN A 65 -4.24 22.47 3.00
C GLN A 65 -4.60 23.36 4.21
N GLU A 66 -3.85 23.27 5.31
CA GLU A 66 -3.92 24.12 6.51
C GLU A 66 -2.82 25.20 6.48
#